data_AF-A0A2H0WGQ0-F1
#
_entry.id   AF-A0A2H0WGQ0-F1
#
_cell.length_a   1.000
_cell.length_b   1.000
_cell.length_c   1.000
_cell.angle_alpha   90.00
_cell.angle_beta   90.00
_cell.angle_gamma   90.00
#
_symmetry.space_group_name_H-M   'P 1'
#
loop_
_entity.id
_entity.type
_entity.pdbx_description
1 polymer ?
#
loop_
_entity_poly.entity_id
_entity_poly.type
_entity_poly.pdbx_seq_one_letter_code
_entity_poly.pdbx_strand_id
1 'polypeptide(L)'
;MKYSDNYILGIELATATKGIKMKLNVKILLWILLAMSSMAHGRIQELQSLRDLPVVGARDTWVIFDVDNTILRPTSSIGSHQWADLMRDEEIKKGIDPVVAGQRQHQYFSEVQGFVQVKLVEDDFLDVFADLRKSGVSIMALTARGDNLIATTLQQLIKVKVSFVESFPAQKDSSVIQSYVRDGVIFAGGKSKGEVLSQIIGNSLHPPRRVIFVDDKRYNLEAVEKAFQNSTVEILGLRYGAADPFLNVDKSLADLQYDFFLFHHVVLPDEKIRSLQKNLGAIVEARFSLDEGESLSPVGNCQEIGLSVKRSYKDHYFICRKIGASPVPSKSYKIRDYVGVGRYFFIQ
;
A
#
# COMPACT_ATOMS: atom_id res chain seq x y z
N MET A 1 -30.06 -56.87 -32.64
CA MET A 1 -28.93 -56.58 -33.56
C MET A 1 -28.23 -55.34 -33.05
N LYS A 2 -26.97 -55.47 -32.61
CA LYS A 2 -26.14 -54.38 -32.09
C LYS A 2 -25.58 -53.59 -33.29
N TYR A 3 -25.79 -52.28 -33.31
CA TYR A 3 -25.04 -51.35 -34.16
C TYR A 3 -23.67 -51.10 -33.52
N SER A 4 -22.62 -51.29 -34.31
CA SER A 4 -21.25 -50.90 -33.95
C SER A 4 -20.68 -50.08 -35.11
N ASP A 5 -20.79 -48.76 -35.00
CA ASP A 5 -20.16 -47.83 -35.95
C ASP A 5 -18.98 -47.14 -35.26
N ASN A 6 -17.77 -47.57 -35.62
CA ASN A 6 -16.53 -46.85 -35.38
C ASN A 6 -16.28 -45.93 -36.59
N TYR A 7 -16.47 -44.63 -36.43
CA TYR A 7 -15.98 -43.65 -37.39
C TYR A 7 -14.51 -43.33 -37.09
N ILE A 8 -13.62 -43.67 -38.02
CA ILE A 8 -12.22 -43.21 -38.03
C ILE A 8 -12.15 -42.03 -39.00
N LEU A 9 -11.97 -40.81 -38.46
CA LEU A 9 -11.63 -39.64 -39.27
C LEU A 9 -10.13 -39.73 -39.62
N GLY A 10 -9.81 -39.92 -40.91
CA GLY A 10 -8.46 -39.85 -41.43
C GLY A 10 -8.11 -38.41 -41.82
N ILE A 11 -7.13 -37.82 -41.14
CA ILE A 11 -6.44 -36.61 -41.60
C ILE A 11 -5.08 -37.06 -42.13
N GLU A 12 -4.88 -37.02 -43.45
CA GLU A 12 -3.57 -37.25 -44.08
C GLU A 12 -2.82 -35.92 -44.19
N LEU A 13 -1.79 -35.75 -43.37
CA LEU A 13 -0.75 -34.75 -43.58
C LEU A 13 0.40 -35.41 -44.35
N ALA A 14 0.61 -34.96 -45.59
CA ALA A 14 1.68 -35.43 -46.44
C ALA A 14 3.02 -34.79 -46.04
N THR A 15 3.90 -35.55 -45.40
CA THR A 15 5.34 -35.27 -45.38
C THR A 15 6.14 -36.56 -45.58
N ALA A 16 6.94 -36.56 -46.64
CA ALA A 16 7.82 -37.65 -47.04
C ALA A 16 9.03 -37.75 -46.10
N THR A 17 8.95 -38.60 -45.08
CA THR A 17 10.09 -39.12 -44.31
C THR A 17 9.77 -40.55 -43.86
N LYS A 18 10.76 -41.43 -43.95
CA LYS A 18 10.70 -42.88 -43.67
C LYS A 18 9.77 -43.23 -42.50
N GLY A 19 8.78 -44.06 -42.82
CA GLY A 19 7.58 -44.30 -42.01
C GLY A 19 7.83 -44.99 -40.68
N ILE A 20 7.74 -44.20 -39.61
CA ILE A 20 7.25 -44.69 -38.32
C ILE A 20 5.80 -44.23 -38.25
N LYS A 21 4.85 -45.14 -38.53
CA LYS A 21 3.42 -44.88 -38.28
C LYS A 21 3.17 -44.91 -36.77
N MET A 22 3.43 -43.80 -36.07
CA MET A 22 2.94 -43.64 -34.70
C MET A 22 1.42 -43.50 -34.75
N LYS A 23 0.70 -44.55 -34.34
CA LYS A 23 -0.74 -44.45 -34.03
C LYS A 23 -0.88 -43.63 -32.75
N LEU A 24 -0.91 -42.30 -32.89
CA LEU A 24 -1.19 -41.43 -31.76
C LEU A 24 -2.66 -41.63 -31.38
N ASN A 25 -2.89 -42.21 -30.19
CA ASN A 25 -4.23 -42.51 -29.72
C ASN A 25 -4.99 -41.20 -29.51
N VAL A 26 -6.14 -41.03 -30.15
CA VAL A 26 -7.00 -39.83 -30.04
C VAL A 26 -7.29 -39.49 -28.57
N LYS A 27 -7.37 -40.51 -27.69
CA LYS A 27 -7.51 -40.29 -26.24
C LYS A 27 -6.29 -39.60 -25.63
N ILE A 28 -5.08 -39.96 -26.04
CA ILE A 28 -3.84 -39.32 -25.57
C ILE A 28 -3.80 -37.85 -26.02
N LEU A 29 -4.20 -37.55 -27.26
CA LEU A 29 -4.30 -36.18 -27.74
C LEU A 29 -5.34 -35.38 -26.93
N LEU A 30 -6.49 -35.98 -26.62
CA LEU A 30 -7.52 -35.36 -25.78
C LEU A 30 -7.03 -35.11 -24.34
N TRP A 31 -6.27 -36.05 -23.76
CA TRP A 31 -5.65 -35.89 -22.44
C TRP A 31 -4.56 -34.82 -22.43
N ILE A 32 -3.75 -34.72 -23.49
CA ILE A 32 -2.76 -33.63 -23.65
C ILE A 32 -3.48 -32.28 -23.77
N LEU A 33 -4.57 -32.19 -24.54
CA LEU A 33 -5.38 -30.98 -24.64
C LEU A 33 -6.06 -30.61 -23.32
N LEU A 34 -6.61 -31.58 -22.58
CA LEU A 34 -7.16 -31.35 -21.23
C LEU A 34 -6.08 -30.91 -20.23
N ALA A 35 -4.90 -31.54 -20.25
CA ALA A 35 -3.79 -31.21 -19.37
C ALA A 35 -3.16 -29.84 -19.69
N MET A 36 -3.14 -29.43 -20.96
CA MET A 36 -2.71 -28.08 -21.34
C MET A 36 -3.76 -27.01 -20.98
N SER A 37 -5.05 -27.36 -20.96
CA SER A 37 -6.11 -26.43 -20.52
C SER A 37 -6.08 -26.13 -19.02
N SER A 38 -5.49 -27.00 -18.19
CA SER A 38 -5.40 -26.78 -16.74
C SER A 38 -4.18 -25.95 -16.30
N MET A 39 -3.21 -25.69 -17.17
CA MET A 39 -2.04 -24.87 -16.87
C MET A 39 -2.24 -23.38 -17.16
N ALA A 40 -3.40 -22.97 -17.68
CA ALA A 40 -3.74 -21.56 -17.93
C ALA A 40 -4.27 -20.83 -16.69
N HIS A 41 -3.98 -21.32 -15.48
CA HIS A 41 -4.32 -20.62 -14.24
C HIS A 41 -3.24 -19.56 -13.96
N GLY A 42 -3.70 -18.33 -13.70
CA GLY A 42 -2.89 -17.14 -13.48
C GLY A 42 -1.66 -17.43 -12.63
N ARG A 43 -0.48 -17.21 -13.22
CA ARG A 43 0.78 -17.29 -12.50
C ARG A 43 1.09 -15.90 -12.02
N ILE A 44 0.97 -15.66 -10.72
CA ILE A 44 1.57 -14.49 -10.08
C ILE A 44 3.08 -14.53 -10.33
N GLN A 45 3.60 -13.52 -11.00
CA GLN A 45 5.04 -13.38 -11.28
C GLN A 45 5.63 -12.26 -10.43
N GLU A 46 6.87 -12.42 -10.00
CA GLU A 46 7.60 -11.37 -9.29
C GLU A 46 8.08 -10.30 -10.28
N LEU A 47 7.95 -9.05 -9.91
CA LEU A 47 8.39 -7.88 -10.68
C LEU A 47 9.29 -7.00 -9.81
N GLN A 48 10.55 -6.84 -10.20
CA GLN A 48 11.55 -6.07 -9.44
C GLN A 48 11.74 -4.64 -9.94
N SER A 49 11.27 -4.33 -11.15
CA SER A 49 11.20 -2.97 -11.67
C SER A 49 10.00 -2.85 -12.61
N LEU A 50 9.35 -1.69 -12.59
CA LEU A 50 8.27 -1.38 -13.52
C LEU A 50 8.74 -1.26 -14.98
N ARG A 51 10.05 -1.11 -15.23
CA ARG A 51 10.61 -1.17 -16.59
C ARG A 51 10.43 -2.53 -17.26
N ASP A 52 10.32 -3.58 -16.48
CA ASP A 52 10.24 -4.96 -16.98
C ASP A 52 8.79 -5.39 -17.30
N LEU A 53 7.84 -4.45 -17.33
CA LEU A 53 6.45 -4.73 -17.65
C LEU A 53 6.29 -5.33 -19.06
N PRO A 54 5.62 -6.49 -19.21
CA PRO A 54 5.50 -7.17 -20.50
C PRO A 54 4.36 -6.59 -21.36
N VAL A 55 4.53 -5.38 -21.87
CA VAL A 55 3.50 -4.61 -22.60
C VAL A 55 3.57 -4.70 -24.13
N VAL A 56 4.23 -5.71 -24.67
CA VAL A 56 4.38 -5.89 -26.12
C VAL A 56 3.04 -6.21 -26.79
N GLY A 57 2.63 -5.44 -27.80
CA GLY A 57 1.46 -5.73 -28.67
C GLY A 57 0.08 -5.35 -28.11
N ALA A 58 0.02 -4.41 -27.17
CA ALA A 58 -0.98 -4.36 -26.11
C ALA A 58 -2.22 -3.44 -26.33
N ARG A 59 -2.72 -3.20 -27.55
CA ARG A 59 -3.87 -2.26 -27.75
C ARG A 59 -5.14 -2.63 -26.97
N ASP A 60 -5.37 -3.91 -26.71
CA ASP A 60 -6.51 -4.40 -25.91
C ASP A 60 -6.12 -4.77 -24.47
N THR A 61 -5.07 -4.13 -23.94
CA THR A 61 -4.54 -4.41 -22.59
C THR A 61 -4.79 -3.22 -21.67
N TRP A 62 -5.23 -3.54 -20.46
CA TRP A 62 -5.25 -2.58 -19.35
C TRP A 62 -4.08 -2.86 -18.43
N VAL A 63 -3.35 -1.81 -18.06
CA VAL A 63 -2.30 -1.85 -17.04
C VAL A 63 -2.82 -1.15 -15.81
N ILE A 64 -2.84 -1.87 -14.69
CA ILE A 64 -3.48 -1.43 -13.46
C ILE A 64 -2.46 -1.53 -12.33
N PHE A 65 -2.22 -0.42 -11.66
CA PHE A 65 -1.27 -0.34 -10.56
C PHE A 65 -2.00 -0.20 -9.22
N ASP A 66 -1.55 -0.91 -8.19
CA ASP A 66 -1.82 -0.45 -6.83
C ASP A 66 -1.14 0.90 -6.57
N VAL A 67 -1.59 1.60 -5.52
CA VAL A 67 -1.05 2.90 -5.13
C VAL A 67 0.05 2.73 -4.09
N ASP A 68 -0.28 2.14 -2.94
CA ASP A 68 0.60 2.07 -1.77
C ASP A 68 1.72 1.05 -1.99
N ASN A 69 2.97 1.42 -1.74
CA ASN A 69 4.15 0.59 -2.00
C ASN A 69 4.28 0.08 -3.44
N THR A 70 3.54 0.66 -4.39
CA THR A 70 3.62 0.32 -5.82
C THR A 70 3.95 1.58 -6.64
N ILE A 71 3.12 2.62 -6.53
CA ILE A 71 3.41 3.95 -7.11
C ILE A 71 4.03 4.85 -6.04
N LEU A 72 3.38 4.91 -4.87
CA LEU A 72 3.72 5.84 -3.80
C LEU A 72 4.30 5.11 -2.59
N ARG A 73 5.24 5.75 -1.92
CA ARG A 73 5.68 5.38 -0.58
C ARG A 73 5.83 6.60 0.32
N PRO A 74 5.58 6.47 1.64
CA PRO A 74 5.83 7.54 2.58
C PRO A 74 7.34 7.84 2.71
N THR A 75 7.68 9.07 3.05
CA THR A 75 9.05 9.47 3.43
C THR A 75 9.30 9.42 4.94
N SER A 76 8.28 8.99 5.70
CA SER A 76 8.29 8.80 7.14
C SER A 76 8.00 7.34 7.48
N SER A 77 8.41 6.91 8.67
CA SER A 77 8.12 5.58 9.21
C SER A 77 6.63 5.43 9.55
N ILE A 78 5.94 6.51 9.93
CA ILE A 78 4.47 6.53 10.03
C ILE A 78 3.79 6.82 8.69
N GLY A 79 2.55 6.35 8.54
CA GLY A 79 1.76 6.52 7.32
C GLY A 79 1.88 5.39 6.30
N SER A 80 2.72 4.39 6.56
CA SER A 80 2.73 3.13 5.80
C SER A 80 1.68 2.15 6.33
N HIS A 81 1.29 1.19 5.50
CA HIS A 81 0.46 0.07 5.95
C HIS A 81 1.18 -0.77 7.02
N GLN A 82 2.50 -0.95 6.88
CA GLN A 82 3.32 -1.70 7.82
C GLN A 82 3.37 -1.06 9.20
N TRP A 83 3.42 0.27 9.27
CA TRP A 83 3.30 0.98 10.54
C TRP A 83 1.91 0.78 11.15
N ALA A 84 0.84 0.88 10.34
CA ALA A 84 -0.50 0.64 10.85
C ALA A 84 -0.67 -0.81 11.35
N ASP A 85 -0.09 -1.80 10.67
CA ASP A 85 -0.04 -3.20 11.13
C ASP A 85 0.67 -3.32 12.49
N LEU A 86 1.80 -2.62 12.67
CA LEU A 86 2.47 -2.57 13.98
C LEU A 86 1.54 -2.02 15.07
N MET A 87 0.85 -0.91 14.81
CA MET A 87 -0.11 -0.33 15.75
C MET A 87 -1.24 -1.31 16.10
N ARG A 88 -1.78 -2.03 15.11
CA ARG A 88 -2.78 -3.09 15.33
C ARG A 88 -2.23 -4.17 16.26
N ASP A 89 -1.04 -4.67 15.95
CA ASP A 89 -0.46 -5.80 16.68
C ASP A 89 -0.13 -5.42 18.13
N GLU A 90 0.20 -4.15 18.40
CA GLU A 90 0.33 -3.63 19.76
C GLU A 90 -1.00 -3.59 20.53
N GLU A 91 -2.08 -3.17 19.87
CA GLU A 91 -3.42 -3.17 20.46
C GLU A 91 -3.84 -4.59 20.84
N ILE A 92 -3.60 -5.56 19.95
CA ILE A 92 -3.85 -6.98 20.21
C ILE A 92 -3.03 -7.48 21.40
N LYS A 93 -1.74 -7.13 21.48
CA LYS A 93 -0.87 -7.48 22.62
C LYS A 93 -1.37 -6.88 23.95
N LYS A 94 -2.08 -5.75 23.90
CA LYS A 94 -2.74 -5.12 25.06
C LYS A 94 -4.08 -5.78 25.41
N GLY A 95 -4.49 -6.83 24.70
CA GLY A 95 -5.73 -7.57 24.93
C GLY A 95 -6.96 -6.97 24.23
N ILE A 96 -6.77 -6.04 23.29
CA ILE A 96 -7.87 -5.54 22.46
C ILE A 96 -8.27 -6.62 21.46
N ASP A 97 -9.58 -6.78 21.28
CA ASP A 97 -10.14 -7.71 20.30
C ASP A 97 -9.57 -7.47 18.89
N PRO A 98 -9.15 -8.51 18.14
CA PRO A 98 -8.53 -8.34 16.82
C PRO A 98 -9.38 -7.60 15.79
N VAL A 99 -10.71 -7.74 15.82
CA VAL A 99 -11.61 -7.03 14.91
C VAL A 99 -11.60 -5.53 15.24
N VAL A 100 -11.67 -5.20 16.54
CA VAL A 100 -11.57 -3.81 17.00
C VAL A 100 -10.19 -3.22 16.71
N ALA A 101 -9.11 -3.97 16.91
CA ALA A 101 -7.76 -3.54 16.59
C ALA A 101 -7.60 -3.29 15.07
N GLY A 102 -8.18 -4.13 14.22
CA GLY A 102 -8.21 -3.92 12.76
C GLY A 102 -8.98 -2.66 12.35
N GLN A 103 -10.08 -2.33 13.03
CA GLN A 103 -10.77 -1.05 12.81
C GLN A 103 -9.90 0.15 13.21
N ARG A 104 -9.19 0.05 14.35
CA ARG A 104 -8.24 1.08 14.81
C ARG A 104 -7.05 1.24 13.88
N GLN A 105 -6.56 0.15 13.29
CA GLN A 105 -5.53 0.18 12.25
C GLN A 105 -5.92 1.14 11.12
N HIS A 106 -7.13 0.99 10.59
CA HIS A 106 -7.64 1.85 9.51
C HIS A 106 -7.78 3.31 9.96
N GLN A 107 -8.13 3.55 11.23
CA GLN A 107 -8.21 4.89 11.82
C GLN A 107 -6.81 5.53 11.90
N TYR A 108 -5.84 4.85 12.53
CA TYR A 108 -4.45 5.32 12.63
C TYR A 108 -3.87 5.65 11.26
N PHE A 109 -4.05 4.75 10.29
CA PHE A 109 -3.61 4.99 8.92
C PHE A 109 -4.25 6.24 8.32
N SER A 110 -5.58 6.36 8.41
CA SER A 110 -6.33 7.44 7.78
C SER A 110 -6.04 8.81 8.40
N GLU A 111 -5.86 8.89 9.72
CA GLU A 111 -5.64 10.13 10.46
C GLU A 111 -4.35 10.85 10.05
N VAL A 112 -3.29 10.08 9.76
CA VAL A 112 -1.99 10.65 9.39
C VAL A 112 -1.85 10.94 7.89
N GLN A 113 -2.64 10.30 7.01
CA GLN A 113 -2.42 10.37 5.56
C GLN A 113 -2.40 11.79 4.99
N GLY A 114 -3.22 12.70 5.53
CA GLY A 114 -3.26 14.10 5.08
C GLY A 114 -1.96 14.88 5.33
N PHE A 115 -1.13 14.39 6.24
CA PHE A 115 0.10 15.03 6.70
C PHE A 115 1.36 14.31 6.20
N VAL A 116 1.21 13.06 5.76
CA VAL A 116 2.32 12.23 5.26
C VAL A 116 2.81 12.76 3.93
N GLN A 117 4.12 12.99 3.86
CA GLN A 117 4.81 13.26 2.60
C GLN A 117 5.10 11.95 1.88
N VAL A 118 4.86 11.93 0.57
CA VAL A 118 5.06 10.76 -0.28
C VAL A 118 6.06 11.06 -1.38
N LYS A 119 6.68 10.01 -1.89
CA LYS A 119 7.49 10.01 -3.10
C LYS A 119 7.17 8.77 -3.94
N LEU A 120 7.67 8.76 -5.17
CA LEU A 120 7.62 7.58 -6.02
C LEU A 120 8.43 6.43 -5.38
N VAL A 121 8.00 5.19 -5.61
CA VAL A 121 8.80 4.02 -5.22
C VAL A 121 10.06 3.96 -6.07
N GLU A 122 9.90 3.98 -7.39
CA GLU A 122 10.96 4.07 -8.40
C GLU A 122 11.07 5.50 -8.96
N ASP A 123 12.28 6.04 -9.02
CA ASP A 123 12.53 7.42 -9.47
C ASP A 123 12.20 7.63 -10.96
N ASP A 124 12.19 6.55 -11.74
CA ASP A 124 11.91 6.55 -13.17
C ASP A 124 10.49 6.07 -13.54
N PHE A 125 9.59 5.96 -12.55
CA PHE A 125 8.18 5.65 -12.77
C PHE A 125 7.54 6.53 -13.86
N LEU A 126 7.87 7.83 -13.89
CA LEU A 126 7.30 8.76 -14.86
C LEU A 126 7.72 8.45 -16.30
N ASP A 127 8.93 7.92 -16.51
CA ASP A 127 9.40 7.49 -17.83
C ASP A 127 8.63 6.25 -18.27
N VAL A 128 8.53 5.26 -17.40
CA VAL A 128 7.74 4.04 -17.64
C VAL A 128 6.29 4.40 -17.96
N PHE A 129 5.70 5.30 -17.17
CA PHE A 129 4.33 5.74 -17.34
C PHE A 129 4.12 6.47 -18.68
N ALA A 130 5.07 7.30 -19.10
CA ALA A 130 5.04 7.96 -20.41
C ALA A 130 5.15 6.95 -21.56
N ASP A 131 6.00 5.94 -21.43
CA ASP A 131 6.16 4.90 -22.45
C ASP A 131 4.93 4.00 -22.56
N LEU A 132 4.30 3.67 -21.42
CA LEU A 132 3.00 3.00 -21.41
C LEU A 132 1.95 3.82 -22.18
N ARG A 133 1.83 5.13 -21.92
CA ARG A 133 0.89 5.98 -22.65
C ARG A 133 1.16 6.00 -24.15
N LYS A 134 2.43 6.10 -24.56
CA LYS A 134 2.83 6.05 -25.99
C LYS A 134 2.46 4.72 -26.65
N SER A 135 2.45 3.63 -25.89
CA SER A 135 2.03 2.31 -26.42
C SER A 135 0.51 2.18 -26.61
N GLY A 136 -0.27 3.13 -26.11
CA GLY A 136 -1.72 3.19 -26.30
C GLY A 136 -2.52 2.24 -25.42
N VAL A 137 -1.90 1.65 -24.38
CA VAL A 137 -2.63 0.89 -23.35
C VAL A 137 -3.48 1.81 -22.49
N SER A 138 -4.59 1.30 -21.97
CA SER A 138 -5.28 2.00 -20.89
C SER A 138 -4.54 1.79 -19.58
N ILE A 139 -4.41 2.86 -18.79
CA ILE A 139 -3.67 2.85 -17.53
C ILE A 139 -4.54 3.45 -16.44
N MET A 140 -4.58 2.79 -15.29
CA MET A 140 -5.36 3.21 -14.12
C MET A 140 -4.65 2.78 -12.83
N ALA A 141 -5.12 3.34 -11.71
CA ALA A 141 -4.74 2.88 -10.38
C ALA A 141 -5.93 2.21 -9.68
N LEU A 142 -5.66 1.23 -8.81
CA LEU A 142 -6.66 0.53 -8.01
C LEU A 142 -6.15 0.34 -6.58
N THR A 143 -6.75 1.05 -5.63
CA THR A 143 -6.34 1.07 -4.22
C THR A 143 -7.43 0.52 -3.29
N ALA A 144 -7.00 -0.06 -2.17
CA ALA A 144 -7.90 -0.48 -1.08
C ALA A 144 -8.36 0.70 -0.20
N ARG A 145 -7.79 1.90 -0.37
CA ARG A 145 -8.18 3.10 0.36
C ARG A 145 -9.68 3.41 0.20
N GLY A 146 -10.29 3.87 1.28
CA GLY A 146 -11.71 4.23 1.33
C GLY A 146 -12.00 5.68 0.98
N ASP A 147 -13.29 6.01 0.97
CA ASP A 147 -13.82 7.32 0.54
C ASP A 147 -13.20 8.50 1.28
N ASN A 148 -12.90 8.31 2.58
CA ASN A 148 -12.27 9.31 3.43
C ASN A 148 -10.86 9.70 2.98
N LEU A 149 -10.22 8.92 2.11
CA LEU A 149 -8.87 9.17 1.59
C LEU A 149 -8.83 9.56 0.12
N ILE A 150 -9.97 9.67 -0.57
CA ILE A 150 -10.01 10.02 -2.00
C ILE A 150 -9.25 11.32 -2.28
N ALA A 151 -9.64 12.41 -1.62
CA ALA A 151 -9.03 13.72 -1.84
C ALA A 151 -7.52 13.71 -1.53
N THR A 152 -7.13 13.05 -0.43
CA THR A 152 -5.73 12.93 -0.03
C THR A 152 -4.90 12.14 -1.04
N THR A 153 -5.39 11.00 -1.51
CA THR A 153 -4.72 10.17 -2.52
C THR A 153 -4.53 10.93 -3.83
N LEU A 154 -5.56 11.61 -4.31
CA LEU A 154 -5.45 12.40 -5.55
C LEU A 154 -4.43 13.54 -5.41
N GLN A 155 -4.45 14.25 -4.27
CA GLN A 155 -3.44 15.29 -4.00
C GLN A 155 -2.02 14.70 -3.90
N GLN A 156 -1.85 13.53 -3.30
CA GLN A 156 -0.57 12.83 -3.21
C GLN A 156 -0.03 12.45 -4.61
N LEU A 157 -0.88 11.92 -5.49
CA LEU A 157 -0.52 11.60 -6.88
C LEU A 157 -0.16 12.86 -7.68
N ILE A 158 -0.93 13.94 -7.54
CA ILE A 158 -0.63 15.23 -8.19
C ILE A 158 0.72 15.78 -7.74
N LYS A 159 1.06 15.69 -6.45
CA LYS A 159 2.35 16.15 -5.91
C LYS A 159 3.54 15.44 -6.55
N VAL A 160 3.38 14.16 -6.92
CA VAL A 160 4.42 13.39 -7.65
C VAL A 160 4.22 13.40 -9.16
N LYS A 161 3.35 14.28 -9.69
CA LYS A 161 3.08 14.49 -11.11
C LYS A 161 2.49 13.27 -11.84
N VAL A 162 1.71 12.46 -11.13
CA VAL A 162 1.00 11.29 -11.71
C VAL A 162 -0.49 11.60 -11.85
N SER A 163 -1.06 11.30 -13.01
CA SER A 163 -2.49 11.42 -13.30
C SER A 163 -2.94 10.31 -14.23
N PHE A 164 -4.10 9.69 -13.98
CA PHE A 164 -4.63 8.61 -14.80
C PHE A 164 -5.80 9.03 -15.69
N VAL A 165 -6.23 10.30 -15.62
CA VAL A 165 -7.42 10.82 -16.32
C VAL A 165 -7.37 10.52 -17.82
N GLU A 166 -6.26 10.85 -18.47
CA GLU A 166 -6.10 10.72 -19.93
C GLU A 166 -5.92 9.28 -20.40
N SER A 167 -5.49 8.39 -19.51
CA SER A 167 -5.24 6.97 -19.81
C SER A 167 -6.37 6.05 -19.37
N PHE A 168 -7.40 6.60 -18.71
CA PHE A 168 -8.51 5.81 -18.21
C PHE A 168 -9.41 5.36 -19.38
N PRO A 169 -9.80 4.08 -19.45
CA PRO A 169 -10.60 3.57 -20.56
C PRO A 169 -12.02 4.13 -20.51
N ALA A 170 -12.59 4.36 -21.69
CA ALA A 170 -13.95 4.85 -21.82
C ALA A 170 -14.96 3.90 -21.16
N GLN A 171 -15.78 4.46 -20.27
CA GLN A 171 -16.80 3.72 -19.53
C GLN A 171 -18.20 4.09 -20.00
N LYS A 172 -19.16 3.19 -19.77
CA LYS A 172 -20.57 3.52 -19.80
C LYS A 172 -20.86 4.52 -18.67
N ASP A 173 -21.73 5.48 -18.94
CA ASP A 173 -22.23 6.34 -17.87
C ASP A 173 -23.10 5.49 -16.93
N SER A 174 -22.60 5.28 -15.71
CA SER A 174 -23.15 4.35 -14.74
C SER A 174 -22.83 4.82 -13.34
N SER A 175 -23.83 4.80 -12.47
CA SER A 175 -23.68 5.13 -11.04
C SER A 175 -22.64 4.23 -10.35
N VAL A 176 -22.44 3.00 -10.84
CA VAL A 176 -21.42 2.07 -10.36
C VAL A 176 -20.01 2.60 -10.63
N ILE A 177 -19.76 3.12 -11.84
CA ILE A 177 -18.45 3.73 -12.15
C ILE A 177 -18.25 4.97 -11.29
N GLN A 178 -19.28 5.81 -11.18
CA GLN A 178 -19.25 7.00 -10.35
C GLN A 178 -19.12 6.71 -8.84
N SER A 179 -19.36 5.48 -8.36
CA SER A 179 -19.11 5.15 -6.95
C SER A 179 -17.65 4.82 -6.65
N TYR A 180 -16.89 4.30 -7.62
CA TYR A 180 -15.53 3.82 -7.37
C TYR A 180 -14.43 4.66 -8.02
N VAL A 181 -14.71 5.36 -9.12
CA VAL A 181 -13.67 5.99 -9.94
C VAL A 181 -13.60 7.49 -9.71
N ARG A 182 -12.41 8.00 -9.38
CA ARG A 182 -12.11 9.44 -9.33
C ARG A 182 -10.78 9.68 -10.05
N ASP A 183 -10.79 10.55 -11.06
CA ASP A 183 -9.61 10.96 -11.84
C ASP A 183 -8.73 9.78 -12.35
N GLY A 184 -9.39 8.70 -12.77
CA GLY A 184 -8.76 7.49 -13.26
C GLY A 184 -8.19 6.54 -12.19
N VAL A 185 -8.47 6.82 -10.91
CA VAL A 185 -8.15 5.97 -9.76
C VAL A 185 -9.42 5.26 -9.27
N ILE A 186 -9.35 3.95 -9.10
CA ILE A 186 -10.41 3.11 -8.57
C ILE A 186 -10.18 2.92 -7.06
N PHE A 187 -11.18 3.29 -6.25
CA PHE A 187 -11.16 3.15 -4.80
C PHE A 187 -12.05 1.98 -4.37
N ALA A 188 -11.45 0.89 -3.91
CA ALA A 188 -12.19 -0.32 -3.55
C ALA A 188 -12.91 -0.22 -2.19
N GLY A 189 -12.46 0.67 -1.29
CA GLY A 189 -13.15 0.99 -0.03
C GLY A 189 -13.51 -0.22 0.83
N GLY A 190 -12.55 -1.12 1.06
CA GLY A 190 -12.75 -2.34 1.85
C GLY A 190 -13.39 -3.51 1.10
N LYS A 191 -13.81 -3.32 -0.16
CA LYS A 191 -14.19 -4.44 -1.04
C LYS A 191 -12.97 -5.12 -1.64
N SER A 192 -13.15 -6.34 -2.12
CA SER A 192 -12.12 -7.03 -2.89
C SER A 192 -11.78 -6.26 -4.17
N LYS A 193 -10.49 -6.03 -4.43
CA LYS A 193 -10.02 -5.42 -5.68
C LYS A 193 -10.52 -6.15 -6.92
N GLY A 194 -10.57 -7.49 -6.88
CA GLY A 194 -11.08 -8.31 -7.97
C GLY A 194 -12.57 -8.09 -8.26
N GLU A 195 -13.39 -7.96 -7.20
CA GLU A 195 -14.82 -7.69 -7.34
C GLU A 195 -15.06 -6.33 -7.99
N VAL A 196 -14.40 -5.29 -7.47
CA VAL A 196 -14.53 -3.92 -7.99
C VAL A 196 -14.03 -3.85 -9.43
N LEU A 197 -12.87 -4.43 -9.73
CA LEU A 197 -12.32 -4.45 -11.08
C LEU A 197 -13.24 -5.16 -12.09
N SER A 198 -13.88 -6.26 -11.68
CA SER A 198 -14.88 -6.95 -12.52
C SER A 198 -16.06 -6.05 -12.87
N GLN A 199 -16.54 -5.25 -11.90
CA GLN A 199 -17.59 -4.25 -12.13
C GLN A 199 -17.13 -3.16 -13.09
N ILE A 200 -15.89 -2.67 -12.97
CA ILE A 200 -15.33 -1.67 -13.90
C ILE A 200 -15.25 -2.26 -15.33
N ILE A 201 -14.70 -3.46 -15.49
CA ILE A 201 -14.58 -4.11 -16.81
C ILE A 201 -15.95 -4.36 -17.46
N GLY A 202 -16.94 -4.84 -16.70
CA GLY A 202 -18.30 -5.07 -17.22
C GLY A 202 -19.02 -3.79 -17.68
N ASN A 203 -18.61 -2.64 -17.15
CA ASN A 203 -19.11 -1.33 -17.53
C ASN A 203 -18.27 -0.62 -18.60
N SER A 204 -17.19 -1.24 -19.08
CA SER A 204 -16.39 -0.69 -20.17
C SER A 204 -17.17 -0.62 -21.49
N LEU A 205 -16.95 0.43 -22.29
CA LEU A 205 -17.39 0.46 -23.68
C LEU A 205 -16.52 -0.45 -24.57
N HIS A 206 -15.25 -0.60 -24.19
CA HIS A 206 -14.26 -1.43 -24.87
C HIS A 206 -13.53 -2.28 -23.83
N PRO A 207 -14.07 -3.46 -23.46
CA PRO A 207 -13.45 -4.32 -22.45
C PRO A 207 -12.09 -4.83 -22.94
N PRO A 208 -11.09 -4.97 -22.05
CA PRO A 208 -9.79 -5.47 -22.43
C PRO A 208 -9.84 -6.97 -22.74
N ARG A 209 -8.89 -7.44 -23.54
CA ARG A 209 -8.61 -8.88 -23.68
C ARG A 209 -7.63 -9.36 -22.62
N ARG A 210 -6.80 -8.46 -22.10
CA ARG A 210 -5.81 -8.73 -21.06
C ARG A 210 -5.75 -7.62 -20.03
N VAL A 211 -5.55 -7.99 -18.77
CA VAL A 211 -5.20 -7.09 -17.68
C VAL A 211 -3.84 -7.48 -17.12
N ILE A 212 -2.94 -6.50 -17.02
CA ILE A 212 -1.72 -6.60 -16.24
C ILE A 212 -1.99 -5.87 -14.93
N PHE A 213 -2.06 -6.61 -13.82
CA PHE A 213 -2.34 -6.05 -12.50
C PHE A 213 -1.08 -6.13 -11.63
N VAL A 214 -0.62 -4.99 -11.15
CA VAL A 214 0.62 -4.83 -10.38
C VAL A 214 0.28 -4.41 -8.96
N ASP A 215 0.71 -5.18 -7.96
CA ASP A 215 0.39 -4.94 -6.55
C ASP A 215 1.53 -5.47 -5.67
N ASP A 216 1.86 -4.79 -4.57
CA ASP A 216 2.89 -5.28 -3.64
C ASP A 216 2.37 -6.46 -2.81
N LYS A 217 1.06 -6.59 -2.63
CA LYS A 217 0.43 -7.66 -1.84
C LYS A 217 -0.07 -8.80 -2.71
N ARG A 218 0.50 -9.98 -2.45
CA ARG A 218 0.11 -11.23 -3.11
C ARG A 218 -1.40 -11.53 -3.02
N TYR A 219 -2.03 -11.33 -1.85
CA TYR A 219 -3.46 -11.64 -1.69
C TYR A 219 -4.37 -10.75 -2.55
N ASN A 220 -3.95 -9.52 -2.89
CA ASN A 220 -4.69 -8.67 -3.82
C ASN A 220 -4.66 -9.25 -5.24
N LEU A 221 -3.51 -9.77 -5.67
CA LEU A 221 -3.35 -10.45 -6.95
C LEU A 221 -4.21 -11.71 -7.02
N GLU A 222 -4.16 -12.54 -5.97
CA GLU A 222 -4.97 -13.76 -5.87
C GLU A 222 -6.47 -13.44 -5.89
N ALA A 223 -6.89 -12.34 -5.24
CA ALA A 223 -8.27 -11.88 -5.26
C ALA A 223 -8.72 -11.42 -6.66
N VAL A 224 -7.84 -10.76 -7.42
CA VAL A 224 -8.10 -10.42 -8.83
C VAL A 224 -8.15 -11.68 -9.68
N GLU A 225 -7.14 -12.55 -9.65
CA GLU A 225 -7.15 -13.80 -10.42
C GLU A 225 -8.42 -14.62 -10.16
N LYS A 226 -8.81 -14.77 -8.89
CA LYS A 226 -10.04 -15.46 -8.49
C LYS A 226 -11.30 -14.87 -9.11
N ALA A 227 -11.42 -13.53 -9.17
CA ALA A 227 -12.58 -12.86 -9.73
C ALA A 227 -12.74 -13.08 -11.25
N PHE A 228 -11.68 -13.50 -11.94
CA PHE A 228 -11.66 -13.68 -13.40
C PHE A 228 -11.42 -15.12 -13.87
N GLN A 229 -11.45 -16.12 -12.96
CA GLN A 229 -11.21 -17.54 -13.31
C GLN A 229 -12.11 -18.08 -14.44
N ASN A 230 -13.34 -17.55 -14.56
CA ASN A 230 -14.30 -17.95 -15.60
C ASN A 230 -14.51 -16.85 -16.66
N SER A 231 -13.60 -15.88 -16.73
CA SER A 231 -13.66 -14.76 -17.67
C SER A 231 -12.90 -15.08 -18.95
N THR A 232 -13.25 -14.41 -20.03
CA THR A 232 -12.45 -14.37 -21.27
C THR A 232 -11.30 -13.38 -21.21
N VAL A 233 -11.25 -12.55 -20.16
CA VAL A 233 -10.16 -11.60 -19.90
C VAL A 233 -8.99 -12.33 -19.27
N GLU A 234 -7.83 -12.28 -19.94
CA GLU A 234 -6.60 -12.83 -19.39
C GLU A 234 -6.07 -11.93 -18.26
N ILE A 235 -5.82 -12.50 -17.08
CA ILE A 235 -5.18 -11.79 -15.96
C ILE A 235 -3.72 -12.21 -15.85
N LEU A 236 -2.82 -11.23 -15.91
CA LEU A 236 -1.42 -11.36 -15.50
C LEU A 236 -1.23 -10.59 -14.20
N GLY A 237 -1.16 -11.30 -13.07
CA GLY A 237 -0.79 -10.73 -11.78
C GLY A 237 0.73 -10.60 -11.62
N LEU A 238 1.20 -9.40 -11.31
CA LEU A 238 2.61 -9.10 -11.06
C LEU A 238 2.79 -8.61 -9.62
N ARG A 239 3.46 -9.42 -8.80
CA ARG A 239 3.82 -9.09 -7.43
C ARG A 239 5.00 -8.14 -7.44
N TYR A 240 4.77 -6.91 -7.03
CA TYR A 240 5.78 -5.87 -7.06
C TYR A 240 6.69 -5.97 -5.84
N GLY A 241 7.97 -6.27 -6.09
CA GLY A 241 8.99 -6.51 -5.08
C GLY A 241 9.93 -5.32 -4.83
N ALA A 242 9.95 -4.31 -5.70
CA ALA A 242 10.90 -3.19 -5.57
C ALA A 242 10.71 -2.38 -4.26
N ALA A 243 9.52 -2.44 -3.66
CA ALA A 243 9.24 -1.80 -2.39
C ALA A 243 9.69 -2.60 -1.16
N ASP A 244 10.05 -3.88 -1.30
CA ASP A 244 10.42 -4.79 -0.20
C ASP A 244 11.50 -4.23 0.74
N PRO A 245 12.57 -3.60 0.23
CA PRO A 245 13.59 -3.00 1.08
C PRO A 245 13.07 -1.90 2.04
N PHE A 246 11.89 -1.33 1.76
CA PHE A 246 11.31 -0.22 2.53
C PHE A 246 10.18 -0.66 3.46
N LEU A 247 9.85 -1.96 3.52
CA LEU A 247 8.74 -2.44 4.36
C LEU A 247 9.10 -2.57 5.84
N ASN A 248 10.39 -2.51 6.18
CA ASN A 248 10.85 -2.53 7.56
C ASN A 248 10.66 -1.16 8.22
N VAL A 249 9.70 -1.09 9.14
CA VAL A 249 9.44 0.13 9.92
C VAL A 249 10.29 0.12 11.20
N ASP A 250 11.11 1.16 11.37
CA ASP A 250 11.82 1.43 12.62
C ASP A 250 10.81 1.87 13.67
N LYS A 251 10.37 0.92 14.50
CA LYS A 251 9.32 1.17 15.48
C LYS A 251 9.64 2.33 16.42
N SER A 252 10.88 2.43 16.91
CA SER A 252 11.25 3.51 17.83
C SER A 252 11.17 4.88 17.16
N LEU A 253 11.54 4.96 15.88
CA LEU A 253 11.39 6.18 15.10
C LEU A 253 9.91 6.51 14.84
N ALA A 254 9.12 5.50 14.49
CA ALA A 254 7.69 5.63 14.22
C ALA A 254 6.92 6.11 15.47
N ASP A 255 7.23 5.57 16.65
CA ASP A 255 6.62 5.99 17.92
C ASP A 255 6.88 7.49 18.16
N LEU A 256 8.13 7.95 18.00
CA LEU A 256 8.49 9.36 18.19
C LEU A 256 7.85 10.28 17.14
N GLN A 257 7.75 9.82 15.90
CA GLN A 257 7.04 10.54 14.84
C GLN A 257 5.56 10.67 15.16
N TYR A 258 4.94 9.59 15.64
CA TYR A 258 3.52 9.59 15.98
C TYR A 258 3.24 10.50 17.18
N ASP A 259 4.07 10.44 18.23
CA ASP A 259 4.00 11.38 19.35
C ASP A 259 4.11 12.82 18.85
N PHE A 260 5.12 13.12 18.02
CA PHE A 260 5.30 14.45 17.45
C PHE A 260 4.06 14.89 16.65
N PHE A 261 3.48 13.99 15.86
CA PHE A 261 2.24 14.25 15.13
C PHE A 261 1.06 14.55 16.07
N LEU A 262 0.89 13.80 17.17
CA LEU A 262 -0.18 14.03 18.13
C LEU A 262 -0.08 15.41 18.80
N PHE A 263 1.13 15.95 19.00
CA PHE A 263 1.33 17.27 19.61
C PHE A 263 1.29 18.43 18.61
N HIS A 264 1.80 18.22 17.40
CA HIS A 264 2.05 19.32 16.45
C HIS A 264 1.21 19.25 15.17
N HIS A 265 0.49 18.15 14.93
CA HIS A 265 -0.22 17.88 13.67
C HIS A 265 0.68 18.02 12.44
N VAL A 266 1.92 17.56 12.56
CA VAL A 266 2.92 17.54 11.49
C VAL A 266 3.61 16.19 11.48
N VAL A 267 3.72 15.58 10.31
CA VAL A 267 4.53 14.37 10.11
C VAL A 267 5.89 14.78 9.53
N LEU A 268 6.94 14.57 10.32
CA LEU A 268 8.31 14.87 9.91
C LEU A 268 8.92 13.68 9.16
N PRO A 269 9.73 13.89 8.09
CA PRO A 269 10.51 12.83 7.46
C PRO A 269 11.46 12.15 8.44
N ASP A 270 11.83 10.90 8.15
CA ASP A 270 12.70 10.09 9.02
C ASP A 270 14.02 10.78 9.34
N GLU A 271 14.66 11.38 8.32
CA GLU A 271 15.92 12.11 8.47
C GLU A 271 15.81 13.24 9.50
N LYS A 272 14.68 13.97 9.49
CA LYS A 272 14.46 15.09 10.41
C LYS A 272 14.31 14.61 11.84
N ILE A 273 13.56 13.53 12.07
CA ILE A 273 13.39 12.98 13.43
C ILE A 273 14.71 12.39 13.93
N ARG A 274 15.47 11.69 13.09
CA ARG A 274 16.81 11.21 13.46
C ARG A 274 17.75 12.36 13.84
N SER A 275 17.69 13.49 13.12
CA SER A 275 18.46 14.70 13.48
C SER A 275 18.05 15.27 14.84
N LEU A 276 16.74 15.29 15.14
CA LEU A 276 16.21 15.76 16.42
C LEU A 276 16.65 14.82 17.56
N GLN A 277 16.58 13.50 17.35
CA GLN A 277 17.04 12.50 18.31
C GLN A 277 18.53 12.66 18.63
N LYS A 278 19.38 12.85 17.62
CA LYS A 278 20.82 13.04 17.79
C LYS A 278 21.12 14.31 18.58
N ASN A 279 20.43 15.42 18.27
CA ASN A 279 20.63 16.68 18.96
C ASN A 279 20.15 16.61 20.42
N LEU A 280 19.03 15.95 20.69
CA LEU A 280 18.56 15.70 22.05
C LEU A 280 19.54 14.82 22.84
N GLY A 281 20.04 13.75 22.22
CA GLY A 281 21.07 12.91 22.82
C GLY A 281 22.31 13.72 23.19
N ALA A 282 22.81 14.54 22.26
CA ALA A 282 23.96 15.41 22.49
C ALA A 282 23.72 16.46 23.59
N ILE A 283 22.52 17.04 23.68
CA ILE A 283 22.18 18.00 24.76
C ILE A 283 22.13 17.30 26.12
N VAL A 284 21.57 16.09 26.17
CA VAL A 284 21.48 15.29 27.39
C VAL A 284 22.87 14.85 27.83
N GLU A 285 23.68 14.30 26.92
CA GLU A 285 25.07 13.90 27.18
C GLU A 285 25.94 15.09 27.60
N ALA A 286 25.86 16.23 26.90
CA ALA A 286 26.61 17.44 27.26
C ALA A 286 26.21 17.97 28.65
N ARG A 287 24.93 17.89 29.04
CA ARG A 287 24.50 18.23 30.40
C ARG A 287 25.07 17.27 31.44
N PHE A 288 25.07 15.96 31.17
CA PHE A 288 25.65 14.99 32.09
C PHE A 288 27.17 15.09 32.20
N SER A 289 27.90 15.40 31.11
CA SER A 289 29.35 15.61 31.13
C SER A 289 29.77 16.93 31.79
N LEU A 290 28.91 17.96 31.79
CA LEU A 290 29.16 19.19 32.55
C LEU A 290 28.89 19.01 34.06
N ASP A 291 28.05 18.04 34.43
CA ASP A 291 27.65 17.77 35.83
C ASP A 291 28.51 16.69 36.54
N GLU A 292 29.55 16.12 35.92
CA GLU A 292 30.46 15.19 36.61
C GLU A 292 31.32 15.84 37.73
N GLY A 293 31.13 17.13 38.01
CA GLY A 293 31.78 17.85 39.11
C GLY A 293 30.91 18.21 40.32
N GLU A 294 29.58 18.13 40.23
CA GLU A 294 28.69 18.54 41.34
C GLU A 294 27.46 17.63 41.45
N SER A 295 27.22 17.08 42.65
CA SER A 295 26.03 16.27 42.91
C SER A 295 24.77 17.14 42.90
N LEU A 296 24.11 17.26 41.75
CA LEU A 296 22.80 17.91 41.67
C LEU A 296 21.67 16.90 41.82
N SER A 297 20.81 17.16 42.81
CA SER A 297 19.52 16.49 42.93
C SER A 297 18.62 16.89 41.74
N PRO A 298 17.85 15.98 41.10
CA PRO A 298 17.13 16.25 39.84
C PRO A 298 16.00 17.29 39.91
N VAL A 299 15.78 17.92 41.07
CA VAL A 299 14.63 18.78 41.36
C VAL A 299 14.90 20.25 41.01
N GLY A 300 16.16 20.68 40.94
CA GLY A 300 16.51 22.10 40.78
C GLY A 300 16.17 22.69 39.40
N ASN A 301 16.34 21.91 38.33
CA ASN A 301 16.46 22.50 36.99
C ASN A 301 15.11 22.84 36.30
N CYS A 302 13.96 22.33 36.77
CA CYS A 302 12.66 22.73 36.22
C CYS A 302 12.06 23.96 36.92
N GLN A 303 12.43 24.26 38.17
CA GLN A 303 11.95 25.45 38.88
C GLN A 303 12.63 26.74 38.41
N GLU A 304 13.91 26.70 38.05
CA GLU A 304 14.67 27.88 37.59
C GLU A 304 14.16 28.48 36.27
N ILE A 305 13.46 27.68 35.45
CA ILE A 305 12.86 28.11 34.17
C ILE A 305 11.31 28.25 34.24
N GLY A 306 10.73 28.30 35.44
CA GLY A 306 9.30 28.56 35.65
C GLY A 306 8.38 27.40 35.25
N LEU A 307 8.86 26.15 35.30
CA LEU A 307 8.09 24.95 34.99
C LEU A 307 7.72 24.20 36.28
N SER A 308 6.48 23.70 36.38
CA SER A 308 6.09 22.80 37.48
C SER A 308 6.42 21.35 37.14
N VAL A 309 7.05 20.63 38.08
CA VAL A 309 7.31 19.19 37.97
C VAL A 309 6.16 18.40 38.59
N LYS A 310 5.56 17.46 37.85
CA LYS A 310 4.71 16.41 38.43
C LYS A 310 5.43 15.06 38.35
N ARG A 311 5.57 14.42 39.52
CA ARG A 311 6.18 13.09 39.66
C ARG A 311 5.11 12.02 39.42
N SER A 312 5.31 11.15 38.43
CA SER A 312 4.54 9.89 38.35
C SER A 312 5.29 8.82 39.15
N TYR A 313 4.66 8.28 40.19
CA TYR A 313 5.27 7.29 41.08
C TYR A 313 5.46 5.91 40.45
N LYS A 314 4.93 5.66 39.25
CA LYS A 314 5.02 4.35 38.60
C LYS A 314 6.16 4.18 37.61
N ASP A 315 6.64 5.25 36.96
CA ASP A 315 7.42 5.08 35.72
C ASP A 315 8.76 5.85 35.67
N HIS A 316 9.21 6.49 36.76
CA HIS A 316 10.52 7.17 36.80
C HIS A 316 10.79 8.22 35.69
N TYR A 317 9.78 8.98 35.26
CA TYR A 317 9.97 10.12 34.35
C TYR A 317 9.43 11.45 34.92
N PHE A 318 9.93 12.57 34.39
CA PHE A 318 9.56 13.93 34.78
C PHE A 318 8.82 14.65 33.65
N ILE A 319 7.72 15.34 34.02
CA ILE A 319 6.94 16.21 33.16
C ILE A 319 7.20 17.66 33.58
N CYS A 320 7.71 18.51 32.69
CA CYS A 320 7.87 19.95 32.96
C CYS A 320 6.89 20.76 32.08
N ARG A 321 6.03 21.57 32.73
CA ARG A 321 4.95 22.35 32.09
C ARG A 321 5.08 23.84 32.40
N LYS A 322 4.91 24.71 31.40
CA LYS A 322 5.00 26.18 31.54
C LYS A 322 3.75 26.74 32.24
N ILE A 323 3.96 27.45 33.34
CA ILE A 323 2.88 28.13 34.06
C ILE A 323 2.61 29.48 33.37
N GLY A 324 1.37 29.72 32.92
CA GLY A 324 0.91 31.06 32.51
C GLY A 324 0.44 31.26 31.06
N ALA A 325 0.30 30.22 30.23
CA ALA A 325 -0.40 30.38 28.95
C ALA A 325 -1.93 30.35 29.16
N SER A 326 -2.59 31.47 28.87
CA SER A 326 -4.06 31.64 28.97
C SER A 326 -4.80 30.63 28.08
N PRO A 327 -6.03 30.19 28.44
CA PRO A 327 -6.75 29.18 27.71
C PRO A 327 -7.32 29.75 26.40
N VAL A 328 -6.81 29.27 25.26
CA VAL A 328 -7.57 29.33 24.00
C VAL A 328 -8.78 28.39 24.18
N PRO A 329 -10.01 28.78 23.82
CA PRO A 329 -11.20 27.99 24.12
C PRO A 329 -11.18 26.68 23.33
N SER A 330 -10.76 25.60 23.99
CA SER A 330 -10.81 24.25 23.46
C SER A 330 -12.24 23.72 23.58
N LYS A 331 -12.83 23.29 22.46
CA LYS A 331 -13.85 22.24 22.47
C LYS A 331 -13.27 21.07 23.28
N SER A 332 -13.93 20.72 24.37
CA SER A 332 -13.48 19.69 25.29
C SER A 332 -13.62 18.30 24.65
N TYR A 333 -12.50 17.68 24.30
CA TYR A 333 -12.43 16.23 24.11
C TYR A 333 -11.89 15.62 25.41
N LYS A 334 -12.65 14.67 25.98
CA LYS A 334 -12.19 13.86 27.11
C LYS A 334 -11.05 12.97 26.62
N ILE A 335 -9.81 13.38 26.89
CA ILE A 335 -8.62 12.54 26.76
C ILE A 335 -8.74 11.44 27.82
N ARG A 336 -9.13 10.23 27.41
CA ARG A 336 -9.04 9.03 28.24
C ARG A 336 -7.63 8.46 28.08
N ASP A 337 -6.92 8.39 29.21
CA ASP A 337 -5.80 7.49 29.55
C ASP A 337 -4.96 6.96 28.37
N TYR A 338 -4.07 7.82 27.87
CA TYR A 338 -2.87 7.37 27.16
C TYR A 338 -1.67 7.60 28.09
N VAL A 339 -1.14 6.53 28.68
CA VAL A 339 0.17 6.54 29.35
C VAL A 339 1.22 6.32 28.26
N GLY A 340 1.49 7.39 27.50
CA GLY A 340 2.64 7.46 26.61
C GLY A 340 3.84 7.99 27.38
N VAL A 341 4.97 7.30 27.30
CA VAL A 341 6.25 7.76 27.84
C VAL A 341 6.76 8.91 26.98
N GLY A 342 6.23 10.12 27.21
CA GLY A 342 6.59 11.30 26.44
C GLY A 342 7.95 11.85 26.84
N ARG A 343 8.92 11.81 25.93
CA ARG A 343 10.09 12.72 25.96
C ARG A 343 9.60 14.11 25.58
N TYR A 344 9.77 15.10 26.47
CA TYR A 344 9.40 16.48 26.16
C TYR A 344 10.36 17.07 25.13
N PHE A 345 9.83 17.47 23.98
CA PHE A 345 10.53 18.28 23.00
C PHE A 345 10.31 19.75 23.35
N PHE A 346 11.37 20.46 23.78
CA PHE A 346 11.38 21.92 23.78
C PHE A 346 12.07 22.36 22.49
N ILE A 347 11.31 22.98 21.59
CA ILE A 347 11.86 23.71 20.44
C ILE A 347 11.63 25.19 20.76
N GLN A 348 12.71 25.97 20.82
CA GLN A 348 12.67 27.43 20.98
C GLN A 348 12.21 28.11 19.70
#